data_AF-A0AAD9PFG6-F1
#
_entry.id   AF-A0AAD9PFG6-F1
#
_cell.length_a   1.000
_cell.length_b   1.000
_cell.length_c   1.000
_cell.angle_alpha   90.00
_cell.angle_beta   90.00
_cell.angle_gamma   90.00
#
_symmetry.space_group_name_H-M   'P 1'
#
loop_
_entity.id
_entity.type
_entity.pdbx_description
1 polymer ?
#
loop_
_entity_poly.entity_id
_entity_poly.type
_entity_poly.pdbx_seq_one_letter_code
_entity_poly.pdbx_strand_id
1 'polypeptide(L)'
;MEMPTYMNIIRDPFERMVSFYYFRRFQAKLIEPLPDVDKNRSFDTCVLENYPECTEPYGDTHGFGYFQLIPFFCGHAAFCRKPTLNALETAIANVERYYSIIGVVEQFDQFLEALEVVFPDYFRGVTHIYKTAGKYKRKVNASIHKVKPTAKVRQIMREKLYLEYKFYYFVKWRFDKLYREIVSNRSTDVPSSDTYFN
;
A
#
# COMPACT_ATOMS: atom_id res chain seq x y z
N MET A 1 10.68 28.74 -1.56
CA MET A 1 11.10 27.36 -1.20
C MET A 1 10.35 26.43 -2.12
N GLU A 2 11.06 25.60 -2.88
CA GLU A 2 10.45 24.65 -3.81
C GLU A 2 9.89 23.45 -3.03
N MET A 3 8.70 22.98 -3.38
CA MET A 3 8.10 21.82 -2.72
C MET A 3 8.73 20.53 -3.26
N PRO A 4 9.04 19.54 -2.41
CA PRO A 4 9.56 18.26 -2.87
C PRO A 4 8.50 17.46 -3.61
N THR A 5 8.95 16.60 -4.51
CA THR A 5 8.10 15.62 -5.20
C THR A 5 7.72 14.47 -4.25
N TYR A 6 6.43 14.29 -4.00
CA TYR A 6 5.93 13.15 -3.23
C TYR A 6 5.49 11.99 -4.12
N MET A 7 5.95 10.79 -3.79
CA MET A 7 5.49 9.54 -4.37
C MET A 7 5.25 8.52 -3.26
N ASN A 8 4.39 7.52 -3.52
CA ASN A 8 4.16 6.46 -2.55
C ASN A 8 3.68 5.16 -3.21
N ILE A 9 3.60 4.08 -2.43
CA ILE A 9 2.92 2.85 -2.82
C ILE A 9 2.13 2.30 -1.63
N ILE A 10 0.86 1.99 -1.86
CA ILE A 10 -0.02 1.42 -0.83
C ILE A 10 -0.31 -0.06 -1.13
N ARG A 11 -0.99 -0.76 -0.23
CA ARG A 11 -1.36 -2.17 -0.36
C ARG A 11 -2.81 -2.34 0.06
N ASP A 12 -3.47 -3.42 -0.39
CA ASP A 12 -4.79 -3.79 0.12
C ASP A 12 -4.84 -3.67 1.66
N PRO A 13 -5.78 -2.88 2.22
CA PRO A 13 -5.85 -2.57 3.64
C PRO A 13 -5.80 -3.80 4.55
N PHE A 14 -6.53 -4.86 4.19
CA PHE A 14 -6.57 -6.10 4.97
C PHE A 14 -5.27 -6.89 4.85
N GLU A 15 -4.77 -7.10 3.63
CA GLU A 15 -3.51 -7.85 3.44
C GLU A 15 -2.31 -7.12 4.04
N ARG A 16 -2.32 -5.77 4.05
CA ARG A 16 -1.35 -4.94 4.78
C ARG A 16 -1.41 -5.21 6.27
N MET A 17 -2.61 -5.18 6.85
CA MET A 17 -2.81 -5.40 8.28
C MET A 17 -2.35 -6.79 8.72
N VAL A 18 -2.74 -7.84 7.98
CA VAL A 18 -2.31 -9.22 8.27
C VAL A 18 -0.79 -9.36 8.12
N SER A 19 -0.18 -8.72 7.12
CA SER A 19 1.29 -8.74 6.94
C SER A 19 1.99 -8.09 8.13
N PHE A 20 1.49 -6.94 8.58
CA PHE A 20 2.06 -6.20 9.70
C PHE A 20 1.91 -6.97 11.03
N TYR A 21 0.75 -7.59 11.25
CA TYR A 21 0.47 -8.41 12.43
C TYR A 21 1.52 -9.52 12.63
N TYR A 22 1.83 -10.27 11.57
CA TYR A 22 2.83 -11.36 11.64
C TYR A 22 4.27 -10.86 11.59
N PHE A 23 4.54 -9.75 10.89
CA PHE A 23 5.85 -9.10 10.94
C PHE A 23 6.23 -8.72 12.37
N ARG A 24 5.32 -8.11 13.15
CA ARG A 24 5.55 -7.75 14.55
C ARG A 24 5.92 -8.96 15.42
N ARG A 25 5.30 -10.11 15.18
CA ARG A 25 5.47 -11.31 16.01
C ARG A 25 6.74 -12.09 15.70
N PHE A 26 7.14 -12.13 14.43
CA PHE A 26 8.17 -13.06 13.99
C PHE A 26 9.46 -12.40 13.46
N GLN A 27 9.42 -11.10 13.14
CA GLN A 27 10.53 -10.43 12.46
C GLN A 27 10.91 -9.07 13.06
N ALA A 28 10.01 -8.40 13.77
CA ALA A 28 10.33 -7.13 14.42
C ALA A 28 11.23 -7.38 15.64
N LYS A 29 12.55 -7.32 15.45
CA LYS A 29 13.54 -7.33 16.54
C LYS A 29 13.54 -6.03 17.37
N LEU A 30 12.69 -5.06 17.03
CA LEU A 30 12.71 -3.67 17.50
C LEU A 30 11.59 -3.32 18.50
N ILE A 31 10.65 -4.23 18.74
CA ILE A 31 9.56 -4.06 19.71
C ILE A 31 9.85 -5.05 20.83
N GLU A 32 9.64 -4.65 22.09
CA GLU A 32 9.78 -5.55 23.24
C GLU A 32 9.20 -6.93 22.93
N PRO A 33 9.88 -8.02 23.34
CA PRO A 33 9.43 -9.36 23.01
C PRO A 33 8.01 -9.56 23.55
N LEU A 34 7.06 -9.80 22.63
CA LEU A 34 5.70 -10.15 22.99
C LEU A 34 5.73 -11.43 23.86
N PRO A 35 4.91 -11.51 24.92
CA PRO A 35 4.69 -12.76 25.63
C PRO A 35 4.39 -13.91 24.66
N ASP A 36 4.84 -15.13 24.94
CA ASP A 36 4.67 -16.27 24.02
C ASP A 36 3.21 -16.51 23.63
N VAL A 37 2.27 -16.23 24.55
CA VAL A 37 0.83 -16.27 24.30
C VAL A 37 0.42 -15.29 23.20
N ASP A 38 0.91 -14.05 23.24
CA ASP A 38 0.59 -13.02 22.25
C ASP A 38 1.29 -13.27 20.91
N LYS A 39 2.52 -13.81 20.97
CA LYS A 39 3.32 -14.16 19.80
C LYS A 39 2.66 -15.28 18.98
N ASN A 40 2.08 -16.27 19.64
CA ASN A 40 1.45 -17.42 18.99
C ASN A 40 -0.04 -17.20 18.66
N ARG A 41 -0.64 -16.07 19.08
CA ARG A 41 -2.02 -15.73 18.75
C ARG A 41 -2.19 -15.58 17.23
N SER A 42 -3.16 -16.29 16.66
CA SER A 42 -3.53 -16.12 15.25
C SER A 42 -4.26 -14.78 15.03
N PHE A 43 -4.17 -14.24 13.81
CA PHE A 43 -4.94 -13.04 13.45
C PHE A 43 -6.45 -13.25 13.63
N ASP A 44 -6.95 -14.46 13.36
CA ASP A 44 -8.36 -14.79 13.53
C ASP A 44 -8.79 -14.70 14.99
N THR A 45 -8.03 -15.33 15.90
CA THR A 45 -8.26 -15.21 17.35
C THR A 45 -8.23 -13.75 17.78
N CYS A 46 -7.26 -12.98 17.30
CA CYS A 46 -7.12 -11.57 17.61
C CYS A 46 -8.37 -10.75 17.25
N VAL A 47 -8.95 -11.00 16.07
CA VAL A 47 -10.19 -10.33 15.62
C VAL A 47 -11.42 -10.86 16.36
N LEU A 48 -11.56 -12.18 16.50
CA LEU A 48 -12.76 -12.81 17.08
C LEU A 48 -12.89 -12.57 18.58
N GLU A 49 -11.78 -12.43 19.29
CA GLU A 49 -11.74 -12.07 20.72
C GLU A 49 -11.62 -10.55 20.95
N ASN A 50 -11.69 -9.75 19.88
CA ASN A 50 -11.73 -8.29 19.94
C ASN A 50 -10.51 -7.62 20.61
N TYR A 51 -9.29 -8.11 20.34
CA TYR A 51 -8.07 -7.46 20.83
C TYR A 51 -7.84 -6.12 20.13
N PRO A 52 -7.46 -5.06 20.87
CA PRO A 52 -7.36 -3.70 20.30
C PRO A 52 -6.46 -3.59 19.07
N GLU A 53 -5.29 -4.24 19.04
CA GLU A 53 -4.37 -4.22 17.88
C GLU A 53 -5.01 -4.67 16.55
N CYS A 54 -6.10 -5.46 16.63
CA CYS A 54 -6.80 -5.98 15.47
C CYS A 54 -8.16 -5.32 15.20
N THR A 55 -8.79 -4.73 16.22
CA THR A 55 -10.20 -4.31 16.10
C THR A 55 -10.44 -2.83 16.35
N GLU A 56 -9.47 -2.11 16.93
CA GLU A 56 -9.54 -0.68 17.20
C GLU A 56 -8.82 0.14 16.11
N PRO A 57 -9.35 1.32 15.74
CA PRO A 57 -8.73 2.16 14.70
C PRO A 57 -7.29 2.54 15.04
N TYR A 58 -7.04 2.85 16.31
CA TYR A 58 -5.72 3.21 16.85
C TYR A 58 -4.96 2.04 17.46
N GLY A 59 -5.59 0.88 17.58
CA GLY A 59 -4.92 -0.32 18.03
C GLY A 59 -4.65 -0.38 19.53
N ASP A 60 -3.48 -0.94 19.84
CA ASP A 60 -2.94 -1.04 21.19
C ASP A 60 -2.30 0.28 21.66
N THR A 61 -1.69 0.25 22.86
CA THR A 61 -0.94 1.38 23.44
C THR A 61 0.21 1.89 22.59
N HIS A 62 0.61 1.15 21.56
CA HIS A 62 1.68 1.51 20.63
C HIS A 62 1.15 2.10 19.32
N GLY A 63 -0.16 2.29 19.17
CA GLY A 63 -0.77 2.93 18.00
C GLY A 63 -0.96 1.99 16.81
N PHE A 64 -0.91 0.67 17.03
CA PHE A 64 -0.98 -0.33 15.96
C PHE A 64 -2.39 -0.80 15.68
N GLY A 65 -3.20 0.08 15.11
CA GLY A 65 -4.58 -0.22 14.72
C GLY A 65 -4.78 -0.46 13.23
N TYR A 66 -6.04 -0.69 12.86
CA TYR A 66 -6.39 -0.94 11.47
C TYR A 66 -6.36 0.33 10.59
N PHE A 67 -6.50 1.52 11.18
CA PHE A 67 -6.61 2.80 10.48
C PHE A 67 -5.23 3.45 10.33
N GLN A 68 -4.62 3.32 9.14
CA GLN A 68 -3.22 3.67 8.90
C GLN A 68 -2.97 4.32 7.54
N LEU A 69 -3.68 3.93 6.47
CA LEU A 69 -3.47 4.57 5.16
C LEU A 69 -3.98 6.00 5.20
N ILE A 70 -5.22 6.22 5.63
CA ILE A 70 -5.82 7.56 5.62
C ILE A 70 -5.04 8.55 6.49
N PRO A 71 -4.65 8.24 7.75
CA PRO A 71 -3.83 9.15 8.56
C PRO A 71 -2.54 9.57 7.87
N PHE A 72 -1.86 8.65 7.17
CA PHE A 72 -0.61 8.93 6.46
C PHE A 72 -0.80 10.03 5.41
N PHE A 73 -1.88 9.96 4.62
CA PHE A 73 -2.15 10.92 3.54
C PHE A 73 -2.94 12.15 4.00
N CYS A 74 -3.74 12.04 5.05
CA CYS A 74 -4.46 13.17 5.64
C CYS A 74 -3.49 14.16 6.31
N GLY A 75 -2.42 13.64 6.93
CA GLY A 75 -1.37 14.43 7.54
C GLY A 75 -1.48 14.54 9.06
N HIS A 76 -0.91 15.60 9.62
CA HIS A 76 -0.62 15.68 11.07
C HIS A 76 -1.75 16.30 11.91
N ALA A 77 -2.85 16.74 11.29
CA ALA A 77 -3.95 17.33 12.02
C ALA A 77 -4.58 16.31 12.99
N ALA A 78 -5.05 16.77 14.15
CA ALA A 78 -5.60 15.88 15.17
C ALA A 78 -6.78 15.04 14.68
N PHE A 79 -7.61 15.56 13.76
CA PHE A 79 -8.73 14.83 13.20
C PHE A 79 -8.31 13.72 12.22
N CYS A 80 -7.16 13.84 11.55
CA CYS A 80 -6.64 12.83 10.62
C CYS A 80 -6.37 11.49 11.28
N ARG A 81 -6.22 11.52 12.60
CA ARG A 81 -6.01 10.34 13.41
C ARG A 81 -7.31 9.50 13.49
N LYS A 82 -8.50 10.09 13.36
CA LYS A 82 -9.78 9.40 13.57
C LYS A 82 -10.40 8.90 12.24
N PRO A 83 -11.03 7.71 12.22
CA PRO A 83 -11.70 7.16 11.04
C PRO A 83 -12.98 7.94 10.73
N THR A 84 -12.83 9.09 10.08
CA THR A 84 -13.92 10.01 9.74
C THR A 84 -13.93 10.30 8.25
N LEU A 85 -15.09 10.71 7.72
CA LEU A 85 -15.21 11.14 6.32
C LEU A 85 -14.30 12.34 6.03
N ASN A 86 -14.19 13.30 6.96
CA ASN A 86 -13.31 14.45 6.80
C ASN A 86 -11.82 14.05 6.66
N ALA A 87 -11.37 13.04 7.41
CA ALA A 87 -10.02 12.51 7.27
C ALA A 87 -9.80 11.85 5.89
N LEU A 88 -10.78 11.09 5.41
CA LEU A 88 -10.77 10.48 4.07
C LEU A 88 -10.72 11.54 2.96
N GLU A 89 -11.60 12.54 3.01
CA GLU A 89 -11.68 13.63 2.03
C GLU A 89 -10.40 14.45 1.99
N THR A 90 -9.84 14.76 3.16
CA THR A 90 -8.54 15.45 3.27
C THR A 90 -7.42 14.62 2.69
N ALA A 91 -7.37 13.31 2.98
CA ALA A 91 -6.38 12.41 2.39
C ALA A 91 -6.47 12.37 0.86
N ILE A 92 -7.68 12.29 0.31
CA ILE A 92 -7.93 12.34 -1.14
C ILE A 92 -7.41 13.66 -1.72
N ALA A 93 -7.81 14.79 -1.13
CA ALA A 93 -7.39 16.12 -1.59
C ALA A 93 -5.86 16.30 -1.55
N ASN A 94 -5.19 15.79 -0.51
CA ASN A 94 -3.73 15.83 -0.41
C ASN A 94 -3.05 14.97 -1.48
N VAL A 95 -3.61 13.78 -1.76
CA VAL A 95 -3.14 12.93 -2.87
C VAL A 95 -3.27 13.66 -4.20
N GLU A 96 -4.39 14.32 -4.47
CA GLU A 96 -4.60 15.14 -5.69
C GLU A 96 -3.65 16.31 -5.80
N ARG A 97 -3.40 17.00 -4.71
CA ARG A 97 -2.64 18.24 -4.72
C ARG A 97 -1.13 18.05 -4.69
N TYR A 98 -0.63 17.05 -3.96
CA TYR A 98 0.79 16.99 -3.59
C TYR A 98 1.53 15.75 -4.08
N TYR A 99 0.82 14.66 -4.39
CA TYR A 99 1.47 13.41 -4.81
C TYR A 99 1.50 13.27 -6.32
N SER A 100 2.69 13.13 -6.89
CA SER A 100 2.89 12.95 -8.33
C SER A 100 2.46 11.55 -8.79
N ILE A 101 2.81 10.52 -8.02
CA ILE A 101 2.42 9.14 -8.33
C ILE A 101 2.23 8.32 -7.05
N ILE A 102 1.14 7.58 -6.98
CA ILE A 102 0.90 6.58 -5.92
C ILE A 102 0.47 5.28 -6.57
N GLY A 103 1.23 4.21 -6.37
CA GLY A 103 0.89 2.87 -6.86
C GLY A 103 0.20 1.99 -5.82
N VAL A 104 -0.11 0.76 -6.23
CA VAL A 104 -0.50 -0.32 -5.32
C VAL A 104 0.48 -1.50 -5.45
N VAL A 105 0.80 -2.18 -4.34
CA VAL A 105 1.76 -3.30 -4.29
C VAL A 105 1.32 -4.46 -5.20
N GLU A 106 0.02 -4.64 -5.36
CA GLU A 106 -0.61 -5.62 -6.24
C GLU A 106 -0.26 -5.39 -7.73
N GLN A 107 0.15 -4.16 -8.09
CA GLN A 107 0.53 -3.72 -9.44
C GLN A 107 1.97 -3.18 -9.46
N PHE A 108 2.86 -3.77 -8.66
CA PHE A 108 4.23 -3.25 -8.48
C PHE A 108 5.04 -3.17 -9.78
N ASP A 109 4.89 -4.16 -10.66
CA ASP A 109 5.63 -4.20 -11.92
C ASP A 109 5.19 -3.02 -12.82
N GLN A 110 3.88 -2.72 -12.90
CA GLN A 110 3.36 -1.53 -13.58
C GLN A 110 3.82 -0.23 -12.91
N PHE A 111 3.90 -0.21 -11.57
CA PHE A 111 4.35 0.98 -10.85
C PHE A 111 5.81 1.32 -11.18
N LEU A 112 6.69 0.33 -11.27
CA LEU A 112 8.07 0.53 -11.70
C LEU A 112 8.16 1.04 -13.15
N GLU A 113 7.35 0.49 -14.06
CA GLU A 113 7.29 0.97 -15.44
C GLU A 113 6.81 2.43 -15.53
N ALA A 114 5.84 2.81 -14.70
CA ALA A 114 5.37 4.19 -14.62
C ALA A 114 6.45 5.13 -14.08
N LEU A 115 7.22 4.71 -13.06
CA LEU A 115 8.32 5.51 -12.51
C LEU A 115 9.41 5.81 -13.55
N GLU A 116 9.72 4.86 -14.44
CA GLU A 116 10.69 5.10 -15.54
C GLU A 116 10.27 6.23 -16.48
N VAL A 117 8.96 6.40 -16.67
CA VAL A 117 8.39 7.44 -17.56
C VAL A 117 8.24 8.76 -16.83
N VAL A 118 7.71 8.72 -15.61
CA VAL A 118 7.42 9.94 -14.83
C VAL A 118 8.70 10.58 -14.29
N PHE A 119 9.70 9.77 -13.93
CA PHE A 119 10.95 10.21 -13.29
C PHE A 119 12.19 9.51 -13.89
N PRO A 120 12.45 9.68 -15.20
CA PRO A 120 13.50 8.95 -15.90
C PRO A 120 14.90 9.22 -15.33
N ASP A 121 15.17 10.43 -14.82
CA ASP A 121 16.48 10.78 -14.27
C ASP A 121 16.86 9.96 -13.02
N TYR A 122 15.84 9.46 -12.29
CA TYR A 122 16.05 8.65 -11.09
C TYR A 122 15.82 7.15 -11.34
N PHE A 123 14.88 6.80 -12.21
CA PHE A 123 14.37 5.43 -12.32
C PHE A 123 14.70 4.71 -13.63
N ARG A 124 15.37 5.33 -14.59
CA ARG A 124 15.74 4.69 -15.86
C ARG A 124 16.37 3.30 -15.64
N GLY A 125 15.74 2.27 -16.20
CA GLY A 125 16.21 0.88 -16.12
C GLY A 125 15.82 0.12 -14.84
N VAL A 126 15.05 0.72 -13.92
CA VAL A 126 14.59 0.05 -12.69
C VAL A 126 13.79 -1.21 -12.97
N THR A 127 13.00 -1.25 -14.05
CA THR A 127 12.22 -2.42 -14.46
C THR A 127 13.12 -3.59 -14.83
N HIS A 128 14.22 -3.33 -15.54
CA HIS A 128 15.23 -4.32 -15.88
C HIS A 128 15.93 -4.84 -14.61
N ILE A 129 16.45 -3.94 -13.77
CA ILE A 129 17.11 -4.28 -12.50
C ILE A 129 16.19 -5.12 -11.60
N TYR A 130 14.92 -4.75 -11.52
CA TYR A 130 13.95 -5.46 -10.70
C TYR A 130 13.68 -6.89 -11.22
N LYS A 131 13.57 -7.05 -12.55
CA LYS A 131 13.36 -8.36 -13.19
C LYS A 131 14.58 -9.27 -13.06
N THR A 132 15.81 -8.73 -13.12
CA THR A 132 17.05 -9.53 -13.09
C THR A 132 17.57 -9.83 -11.68
N ALA A 133 17.50 -8.86 -10.76
CA ALA A 133 18.07 -8.99 -9.41
C ALA A 133 17.05 -8.80 -8.27
N GLY A 134 15.98 -8.03 -8.51
CA GLY A 134 15.02 -7.63 -7.47
C GLY A 134 14.04 -8.72 -7.04
N LYS A 135 13.57 -9.57 -7.96
CA LYS A 135 12.53 -10.59 -7.66
C LYS A 135 12.95 -11.58 -6.58
N TYR A 136 14.24 -11.91 -6.47
CA TYR A 136 14.74 -12.80 -5.42
C TYR A 136 14.59 -12.19 -4.01
N LYS A 137 14.66 -10.85 -3.89
CA LYS A 137 14.51 -10.15 -2.61
C LYS A 137 13.05 -10.04 -2.12
N ARG A 138 12.04 -10.24 -3.00
CA ARG A 138 10.62 -10.29 -2.56
C ARG A 138 10.37 -11.38 -1.52
N LYS A 139 11.10 -12.50 -1.58
CA LYS A 139 10.98 -13.59 -0.59
C LYS A 139 11.57 -13.22 0.77
N VAL A 140 12.57 -12.33 0.81
CA VAL A 140 13.26 -11.92 2.03
C VAL A 140 12.35 -11.08 2.94
N ASN A 141 11.48 -10.25 2.34
CA ASN A 141 10.55 -9.38 3.06
C ASN A 141 9.17 -10.02 3.29
N ALA A 142 9.00 -11.30 2.97
CA ALA A 142 7.76 -12.01 3.26
C ALA A 142 7.62 -12.21 4.77
N SER A 143 6.41 -11.98 5.30
CA SER A 143 6.12 -12.27 6.70
C SER A 143 6.27 -13.77 6.97
N ILE A 144 7.20 -14.14 7.84
CA ILE A 144 7.44 -15.54 8.23
C ILE A 144 6.22 -16.02 9.03
N HIS A 145 5.83 -17.29 8.88
CA HIS A 145 4.70 -17.91 9.57
C HIS A 145 3.34 -17.19 9.40
N LYS A 146 3.15 -16.42 8.31
CA LYS A 146 1.85 -15.82 7.99
C LYS A 146 0.80 -16.91 7.77
N VAL A 147 -0.18 -16.96 8.67
CA VAL A 147 -1.39 -17.78 8.50
C VAL A 147 -2.46 -16.97 7.78
N LYS A 148 -3.08 -17.56 6.75
CA LYS A 148 -4.15 -16.91 5.99
C LYS A 148 -5.43 -16.86 6.83
N PRO A 149 -6.03 -15.68 7.05
CA PRO A 149 -7.24 -15.60 7.84
C PRO A 149 -8.46 -16.24 7.18
N THR A 150 -9.44 -16.66 8.00
CA THR A 150 -10.70 -17.23 7.54
C THR A 150 -11.55 -16.22 6.77
N ALA A 151 -12.50 -16.73 5.98
CA ALA A 151 -13.45 -15.88 5.25
C ALA A 151 -14.30 -15.01 6.19
N LYS A 152 -14.68 -15.55 7.35
CA LYS A 152 -15.43 -14.82 8.39
C LYS A 152 -14.66 -13.61 8.90
N VAL A 153 -13.39 -13.79 9.28
CA VAL A 153 -12.53 -12.71 9.77
C VAL A 153 -12.24 -11.68 8.67
N ARG A 154 -12.03 -12.13 7.43
CA ARG A 154 -11.89 -11.24 6.27
C ARG A 154 -13.13 -10.37 6.08
N GLN A 155 -14.33 -10.92 6.23
CA GLN A 155 -15.58 -10.16 6.11
C GLN A 155 -15.73 -9.13 7.23
N ILE A 156 -15.54 -9.53 8.50
CA ILE A 156 -15.61 -8.62 9.66
C ILE A 156 -14.65 -7.44 9.47
N MET A 157 -13.41 -7.72 9.06
CA MET A 157 -12.42 -6.68 8.87
C MET A 157 -12.68 -5.82 7.63
N ARG A 158 -13.26 -6.39 6.56
CA ARG A 158 -13.69 -5.61 5.38
C ARG A 158 -14.70 -4.53 5.76
N GLU A 159 -15.62 -4.83 6.66
CA GLU A 159 -16.61 -3.87 7.17
C GLU A 159 -15.92 -2.78 8.03
N LYS A 160 -15.05 -3.16 8.97
CA LYS A 160 -14.28 -2.20 9.79
C LYS A 160 -13.37 -1.30 8.93
N LEU A 161 -12.76 -1.85 7.88
CA LEU A 161 -11.84 -1.16 6.98
C LEU A 161 -12.55 -0.35 5.88
N TYR A 162 -13.86 -0.10 5.96
CA TYR A 162 -14.60 0.48 4.83
C TYR A 162 -14.02 1.82 4.32
N LEU A 163 -13.58 2.72 5.20
CA LEU A 163 -12.95 3.99 4.80
C LEU A 163 -11.58 3.74 4.14
N GLU A 164 -10.75 2.89 4.74
CA GLU A 164 -9.46 2.51 4.18
C GLU A 164 -9.62 1.91 2.78
N TYR A 165 -10.67 1.12 2.56
CA TYR A 165 -11.01 0.58 1.24
C TYR A 165 -11.48 1.65 0.26
N LYS A 166 -12.31 2.62 0.69
CA LYS A 166 -12.67 3.77 -0.15
C LYS A 166 -11.43 4.51 -0.64
N PHE A 167 -10.49 4.80 0.28
CA PHE A 167 -9.22 5.45 -0.07
C PHE A 167 -8.36 4.59 -1.00
N TYR A 168 -8.19 3.30 -0.69
CA TYR A 168 -7.43 2.36 -1.51
C TYR A 168 -7.96 2.28 -2.95
N TYR A 169 -9.28 2.17 -3.13
CA TYR A 169 -9.88 2.09 -4.46
C TYR A 169 -9.77 3.41 -5.24
N PHE A 170 -9.84 4.55 -4.56
CA PHE A 170 -9.53 5.84 -5.18
C PHE A 170 -8.10 5.89 -5.70
N VAL A 171 -7.12 5.55 -4.87
CA VAL A 171 -5.69 5.52 -5.27
C VAL A 171 -5.47 4.54 -6.42
N LYS A 172 -6.04 3.33 -6.32
CA LYS A 172 -5.92 2.33 -7.37
C LYS A 172 -6.52 2.83 -8.70
N TRP A 173 -7.71 3.40 -8.67
CA TRP A 173 -8.35 3.96 -9.86
C TRP A 173 -7.50 5.06 -10.50
N ARG A 174 -6.95 5.96 -9.68
CA ARG A 174 -6.06 7.03 -10.15
C ARG A 174 -4.80 6.47 -10.80
N PHE A 175 -4.18 5.47 -10.18
CA PHE A 175 -2.99 4.81 -10.73
C PHE A 175 -3.31 4.10 -12.06
N ASP A 176 -4.41 3.33 -12.10
CA ASP A 176 -4.85 2.64 -13.32
C ASP A 176 -5.09 3.65 -14.47
N LYS A 177 -5.64 4.84 -14.16
CA LYS A 177 -5.83 5.91 -15.14
C LYS A 177 -4.49 6.42 -15.68
N LEU A 178 -3.57 6.81 -14.80
CA LEU A 178 -2.23 7.27 -15.19
C LEU A 178 -1.50 6.22 -16.04
N TYR A 179 -1.52 4.96 -15.62
CA TYR A 179 -0.82 3.90 -16.32
C TYR A 179 -1.40 3.64 -17.72
N ARG A 180 -2.72 3.74 -17.90
CA ARG A 180 -3.34 3.68 -19.24
C ARG A 180 -2.85 4.81 -20.14
N GLU A 181 -2.77 6.03 -19.64
CA GLU A 181 -2.27 7.19 -20.40
C GLU A 181 -0.82 6.99 -20.83
N ILE A 182 0.03 6.48 -19.93
CA ILE A 182 1.43 6.13 -20.23
C ILE A 182 1.52 5.07 -21.34
N VAL A 183 0.72 4.02 -21.26
CA VAL A 183 0.73 2.92 -22.24
C VAL A 183 0.22 3.39 -23.60
N SER A 184 -0.86 4.19 -23.64
CA SER A 184 -1.41 4.74 -24.88
C SER A 184 -0.41 5.62 -25.61
N ASN A 185 0.33 6.48 -24.89
CA ASN A 185 1.33 7.36 -25.50
C ASN A 185 2.52 6.58 -26.08
N ARG A 186 2.91 5.45 -25.46
CA ARG A 186 3.95 4.57 -26.02
C ARG A 186 3.50 3.88 -27.31
N SER A 187 2.21 3.58 -27.47
CA SER A 187 1.68 2.98 -28.68
C SER A 187 1.62 3.95 -29.86
N THR A 188 1.55 5.26 -29.60
CA THR A 188 1.60 6.30 -30.65
C THR A 188 3.02 6.65 -31.10
N ASP A 189 4.03 6.32 -30.30
CA ASP A 189 5.45 6.58 -30.60
C ASP A 189 6.14 5.46 -31.40
N VAL A 190 5.40 4.43 -31.85
CA VAL A 190 5.94 3.42 -32.79
C VAL A 190 5.86 4.00 -34.20
N PRO A 191 6.98 4.33 -34.87
CA PRO A 191 6.95 4.77 -36.26
C PRO A 191 6.42 3.61 -37.11
N SER A 192 5.46 3.90 -37.99
CA SER A 192 5.03 2.98 -39.04
C SER A 192 6.23 2.67 -39.94
N SER A 193 6.91 1.55 -39.69
CA SER A 193 7.90 1.00 -40.60
C SER A 193 7.20 0.32 -41.76
N ASP A 194 6.56 1.10 -42.64
CA ASP A 194 5.96 0.61 -43.89
C ASP A 194 5.88 1.74 -44.94
N THR A 195 7.00 2.37 -45.28
CA THR A 195 7.17 3.08 -46.56
C THR A 195 8.65 3.11 -46.97
N TYR A 196 9.21 1.97 -47.35
CA TYR A 196 10.39 1.91 -48.23
C TYR A 196 10.30 0.67 -49.11
N PHE A 197 9.32 0.65 -50.02
CA PHE A 197 9.40 -0.06 -51.29
C PHE A 197 8.53 0.71 -52.30
N ASN A 198 9.17 1.58 -53.07
CA ASN A 198 8.88 1.91 -54.46
C ASN A 198 10.09 2.66 -55.03
#